data_AF-A0A937EUP3-F1
#
_entry.id   AF-A0A937EUP3-F1
#
_cell.length_a   1.000
_cell.length_b   1.000
_cell.length_c   1.000
_cell.angle_alpha   90.00
_cell.angle_beta   90.00
_cell.angle_gamma   90.00
#
_symmetry.space_group_name_H-M   'P 1'
#
loop_
_entity.id
_entity.type
_entity.pdbx_description
1 polymer ?
#
loop_
_entity_poly.entity_id
_entity_poly.type
_entity_poly.pdbx_seq_one_letter_code
_entity_poly.pdbx_strand_id
1 'polypeptide(L)'
;MEPLFPSANALSDLNTAPTPLVPPDPLTSPVAPLPPFSGSSASLLVIDSTLDNYQELVAGVKADTEVVVLDPVQDAIAQITQALTGRTGIESLHIVSRGLSAGLQLGNTQLDNSTLPQYTSQIASWKTALSADADIVIYGSEVANDPLLTQRPTPFLPTPFLVQLARLTGADIAASTDITGSSDFNGNWNFEYTLGQVESPIAFQPETLANYHSTLSLTVTPTGDTLSYANNAPAIAITPSGDSDPASSPTVAPFTLEITGL
;
A
#
# COMPACT_ATOMS: atom_id res chain seq x y z
N MET A 1 -41.83 41.32 69.16
CA MET A 1 -40.46 40.87 69.47
C MET A 1 -39.72 40.82 68.16
N GLU A 2 -38.85 41.79 67.96
CA GLU A 2 -37.93 41.90 66.82
C GLU A 2 -36.56 41.35 67.24
N PRO A 3 -35.82 40.70 66.31
CA PRO A 3 -34.42 41.09 66.16
C PRO A 3 -33.91 41.10 64.70
N LEU A 4 -33.28 42.23 64.29
CA LEU A 4 -31.89 42.41 63.79
C LEU A 4 -31.17 41.15 63.22
N PHE A 5 -30.51 41.06 62.04
CA PHE A 5 -29.79 41.90 61.04
C PHE A 5 -29.63 41.03 59.73
N PRO A 6 -28.85 41.37 58.65
CA PRO A 6 -28.31 42.63 58.12
C PRO A 6 -28.65 42.88 56.61
N SER A 7 -28.30 44.07 56.14
CA SER A 7 -28.27 44.46 54.72
C SER A 7 -27.17 43.73 53.93
N ALA A 8 -27.49 43.25 52.73
CA ALA A 8 -26.52 42.91 51.69
C ALA A 8 -26.95 43.57 50.37
N ASN A 9 -26.08 44.45 49.89
CA ASN A 9 -26.20 45.15 48.62
C ASN A 9 -25.53 44.31 47.52
N ALA A 10 -26.00 44.49 46.27
CA ALA A 10 -25.40 44.08 45.00
C ALA A 10 -25.50 42.58 44.60
N LEU A 11 -26.58 42.26 43.86
CA LEU A 11 -26.57 41.22 42.82
C LEU A 11 -26.85 41.89 41.47
N SER A 12 -25.79 42.43 40.86
CA SER A 12 -25.74 42.69 39.42
C SER A 12 -24.75 41.69 38.83
N ASP A 13 -25.15 41.10 37.70
CA ASP A 13 -24.35 40.25 36.81
C ASP A 13 -24.37 38.74 37.08
N LEU A 14 -25.47 38.08 36.66
CA LEU A 14 -25.47 36.66 36.27
C LEU A 14 -26.61 36.43 35.26
N ASN A 15 -26.48 37.01 34.07
CA ASN A 15 -27.30 36.63 32.93
C ASN A 15 -26.43 36.49 31.67
N THR A 16 -25.75 35.36 31.57
CA THR A 16 -25.21 34.83 30.31
C THR A 16 -25.38 33.33 30.35
N ALA A 17 -26.46 32.85 29.72
CA ALA A 17 -26.62 31.44 29.43
C ALA A 17 -25.45 30.98 28.53
N PRO A 18 -24.88 29.77 28.74
CA PRO A 18 -23.85 29.25 27.87
C PRO A 18 -24.41 29.01 26.47
N THR A 19 -23.73 29.57 25.46
CA THR A 19 -23.96 29.31 24.05
C THR A 19 -23.83 27.80 23.78
N PRO A 20 -24.77 27.15 23.05
CA PRO A 20 -24.59 25.77 22.65
C PRO A 20 -23.36 25.63 21.75
N LEU A 21 -22.43 24.75 22.12
CA LEU A 21 -21.33 24.35 21.26
C LEU A 21 -21.90 23.54 20.10
N VAL A 22 -22.03 24.17 18.94
CA VAL A 22 -22.27 23.49 17.67
C VAL A 22 -20.95 22.79 17.28
N PRO A 23 -20.91 21.45 17.12
CA PRO A 23 -19.71 20.79 16.62
C PRO A 23 -19.44 21.22 15.17
N PRO A 24 -18.17 21.41 14.76
CA PRO A 24 -17.85 21.85 13.41
C PRO A 24 -18.19 20.78 12.36
N ASP A 25 -18.83 21.20 11.27
CA ASP A 25 -19.11 20.40 10.07
C ASP A 25 -17.79 19.89 9.42
N PRO A 26 -17.64 18.59 9.12
CA PRO A 26 -16.38 18.03 8.60
C PRO A 26 -16.13 18.25 7.10
N LEU A 27 -16.88 19.10 6.39
CA LEU A 27 -16.84 19.15 4.91
C LEU A 27 -16.49 20.51 4.27
N THR A 28 -15.91 21.47 4.99
CA THR A 28 -15.55 22.77 4.38
C THR A 28 -14.15 23.30 4.70
N SER A 29 -13.25 22.49 5.24
CA SER A 29 -11.85 22.90 5.41
C SER A 29 -11.08 22.71 4.10
N PRO A 30 -10.44 23.75 3.54
CA PRO A 30 -9.50 23.55 2.44
C PRO A 30 -8.35 22.67 2.93
N VAL A 31 -8.05 21.60 2.19
CA VAL A 31 -6.86 20.76 2.42
C VAL A 31 -5.65 21.67 2.38
N ALA A 32 -4.96 21.81 3.51
CA ALA A 32 -3.73 22.58 3.57
C ALA A 32 -2.68 21.90 2.66
N PRO A 33 -1.95 22.65 1.83
CA PRO A 33 -0.81 22.10 1.11
C PRO A 33 0.16 21.46 2.10
N LEU A 34 0.66 20.26 1.76
CA LEU A 34 1.69 19.57 2.53
C LEU A 34 2.83 20.55 2.84
N PRO A 35 3.34 20.60 4.08
CA PRO A 35 4.46 21.48 4.42
C PRO A 35 5.67 21.13 3.54
N PRO A 36 6.49 22.11 3.11
CA PRO A 36 7.73 21.82 2.40
C PRO A 36 8.66 21.01 3.31
N PHE A 37 8.96 19.78 2.90
CA PHE A 37 9.83 18.86 3.64
C PHE A 37 11.24 19.42 3.71
N SER A 38 11.76 19.58 4.94
CA SER A 38 13.13 20.02 5.22
C SER A 38 13.90 18.85 5.83
N GLY A 39 14.33 17.92 4.99
CA GLY A 39 15.16 16.78 5.37
C GLY A 39 15.51 15.96 4.14
N SER A 40 16.81 15.71 3.91
CA SER A 40 17.26 14.74 2.91
C SER A 40 17.28 13.36 3.57
N SER A 41 16.12 12.76 3.80
CA SER A 41 16.09 11.34 4.16
C SER A 41 16.52 10.55 2.93
N ALA A 42 17.58 9.75 3.07
CA ALA A 42 18.06 8.86 2.01
C ALA A 42 17.04 7.76 1.70
N SER A 43 16.13 7.46 2.62
CA SER A 43 15.11 6.43 2.49
C SER A 43 13.70 7.02 2.51
N LEU A 44 12.88 6.62 1.54
CA LEU A 44 11.46 6.95 1.44
C LEU A 44 10.64 5.66 1.46
N LEU A 45 9.64 5.59 2.33
CA LEU A 45 8.67 4.50 2.40
C LEU A 45 7.29 5.00 2.01
N VAL A 46 6.71 4.38 0.99
CA VAL A 46 5.32 4.59 0.59
C VAL A 46 4.50 3.37 1.01
N ILE A 47 3.36 3.61 1.66
CA ILE A 47 2.52 2.52 2.19
C ILE A 47 1.05 2.68 1.78
N ASP A 48 0.49 1.59 1.26
CA ASP A 48 -0.93 1.45 0.98
C ASP A 48 -1.74 1.38 2.29
N SER A 49 -2.60 2.37 2.51
CA SER A 49 -3.46 2.45 3.70
C SER A 49 -4.63 1.46 3.69
N THR A 50 -4.83 0.70 2.61
CA THR A 50 -5.81 -0.39 2.58
C THR A 50 -5.31 -1.66 3.26
N LEU A 51 -4.01 -1.78 3.57
CA LEU A 51 -3.45 -2.92 4.30
C LEU A 51 -4.04 -3.03 5.70
N ASP A 52 -4.23 -4.27 6.16
CA ASP A 52 -4.73 -4.53 7.50
C ASP A 52 -3.73 -4.00 8.54
N ASN A 53 -4.21 -3.22 9.52
CA ASN A 53 -3.39 -2.64 10.58
C ASN A 53 -2.13 -1.90 10.10
N TYR A 54 -2.18 -1.26 8.93
CA TYR A 54 -1.02 -0.53 8.36
C TYR A 54 -0.42 0.52 9.32
N GLN A 55 -1.22 1.05 10.25
CA GLN A 55 -0.76 2.01 11.26
C GLN A 55 0.31 1.41 12.18
N GLU A 56 0.26 0.11 12.44
CA GLU A 56 1.30 -0.60 13.21
C GLU A 56 2.62 -0.61 12.45
N LEU A 57 2.58 -0.86 11.14
CA LEU A 57 3.75 -0.79 10.27
C LEU A 57 4.33 0.63 10.24
N VAL A 58 3.47 1.65 10.08
CA VAL A 58 3.88 3.07 10.09
C VAL A 58 4.55 3.45 11.41
N ALA A 59 4.00 3.03 12.55
CA ALA A 59 4.58 3.31 13.87
C ALA A 59 5.96 2.66 14.08
N GLY A 60 6.25 1.62 13.31
CA GLY A 60 7.48 0.84 13.37
C GLY A 60 8.54 1.18 12.33
N VAL A 61 8.33 2.21 11.51
CA VAL A 61 9.34 2.64 10.53
C VAL A 61 10.57 3.20 11.24
N LYS A 62 11.76 2.89 10.72
CA LYS A 62 13.03 3.41 11.24
C LYS A 62 13.11 4.93 11.11
N ALA A 63 13.78 5.57 12.06
CA ALA A 63 13.79 7.04 12.19
C ALA A 63 14.48 7.78 11.02
N ASP A 64 15.29 7.09 10.22
CA ASP A 64 15.97 7.58 9.04
C ASP A 64 15.13 7.46 7.75
N THR A 65 13.94 6.87 7.84
CA THR A 65 13.04 6.65 6.72
C THR A 65 11.84 7.58 6.79
N GLU A 66 11.61 8.36 5.73
CA GLU A 66 10.40 9.18 5.61
C GLU A 66 9.21 8.30 5.19
N VAL A 67 8.03 8.56 5.75
CA VAL A 67 6.81 7.78 5.45
C VAL A 67 5.80 8.64 4.70
N VAL A 68 5.29 8.10 3.59
CA VAL A 68 4.16 8.61 2.83
C VAL A 68 3.05 7.56 2.84
N VAL A 69 1.94 7.88 3.50
CA VAL A 69 0.73 7.04 3.49
C VAL A 69 -0.11 7.42 2.28
N LEU A 70 -0.43 6.44 1.43
CA LEU A 70 -1.20 6.65 0.20
C LEU A 70 -2.70 6.77 0.51
N ASP A 71 -3.35 7.74 -0.12
CA ASP A 71 -4.81 7.82 -0.19
C ASP A 71 -5.31 6.67 -1.08
N PRO A 72 -6.20 5.80 -0.57
CA PRO A 72 -6.59 4.57 -1.26
C PRO A 72 -7.51 4.79 -2.47
N VAL A 73 -8.10 5.98 -2.62
CA VAL A 73 -8.98 6.32 -3.75
C VAL A 73 -8.29 7.15 -4.84
N GLN A 74 -7.06 7.60 -4.60
CA GLN A 74 -6.25 8.34 -5.57
C GLN A 74 -5.28 7.39 -6.28
N ASP A 75 -4.89 7.76 -7.51
CA ASP A 75 -3.88 7.01 -8.27
C ASP A 75 -2.55 6.94 -7.50
N ALA A 76 -2.13 5.73 -7.14
CA ALA A 76 -0.96 5.52 -6.29
C ALA A 76 0.33 5.93 -6.99
N ILE A 77 0.46 5.70 -8.31
CA ILE A 77 1.66 6.07 -9.06
C ILE A 77 1.81 7.58 -9.14
N ALA A 78 0.71 8.31 -9.34
CA ALA A 78 0.68 9.77 -9.29
C ALA A 78 1.12 10.29 -7.91
N GLN A 79 0.64 9.68 -6.82
CA GLN A 79 1.04 10.05 -5.47
C GLN A 79 2.54 9.80 -5.22
N ILE A 80 3.08 8.65 -5.63
CA ILE A 80 4.52 8.34 -5.51
C ILE A 80 5.35 9.30 -6.36
N THR A 81 4.94 9.58 -7.62
CA THR A 81 5.60 10.57 -8.47
C THR A 81 5.61 11.95 -7.81
N GLN A 82 4.49 12.38 -7.22
CA GLN A 82 4.39 13.65 -6.51
C GLN A 82 5.32 13.68 -5.29
N ALA A 83 5.38 12.59 -4.52
CA ALA A 83 6.27 12.47 -3.37
C ALA A 83 7.74 12.60 -3.79
N LEU A 84 8.12 12.04 -4.93
CA LEU A 84 9.49 12.08 -5.46
C LEU A 84 9.85 13.41 -6.17
N THR A 85 8.85 14.17 -6.61
CA THR A 85 9.07 15.38 -7.42
C THR A 85 9.89 16.42 -6.66
N GLY A 86 10.98 16.88 -7.27
CA GLY A 86 11.87 17.91 -6.71
C GLY A 86 12.86 17.39 -5.66
N ARG A 87 12.84 16.08 -5.37
CA ARG A 87 13.85 15.42 -4.54
C ARG A 87 15.02 14.93 -5.39
N THR A 88 16.14 14.63 -4.75
CA THR A 88 17.34 14.04 -5.35
C THR A 88 18.10 13.24 -4.30
N GLY A 89 18.79 12.18 -4.71
CA GLY A 89 19.67 11.41 -3.83
C GLY A 89 18.94 10.48 -2.86
N ILE A 90 17.74 10.01 -3.23
CA ILE A 90 17.06 8.94 -2.49
C ILE A 90 17.80 7.64 -2.80
N GLU A 91 18.39 7.04 -1.77
CA GLU A 91 19.12 5.77 -1.83
C GLU A 91 18.16 4.58 -1.79
N SER A 92 17.00 4.70 -1.13
CA SER A 92 16.03 3.61 -1.11
C SER A 92 14.58 4.08 -1.19
N LEU A 93 13.80 3.42 -2.04
CA LEU A 93 12.35 3.55 -2.13
C LEU A 93 11.70 2.24 -1.70
N HIS A 94 11.07 2.26 -0.54
CA HIS A 94 10.32 1.14 0.02
C HIS A 94 8.85 1.26 -0.38
N ILE A 95 8.30 0.26 -1.08
CA ILE A 95 6.88 0.23 -1.49
C ILE A 95 6.19 -0.87 -0.73
N VAL A 96 5.20 -0.52 0.10
CA VAL A 96 4.48 -1.46 0.96
C VAL A 96 3.03 -1.52 0.49
N SER A 97 2.64 -2.67 -0.06
CA SER A 97 1.32 -2.82 -0.68
C SER A 97 0.83 -4.26 -0.61
N ARG A 98 -0.39 -4.49 -1.09
CA ARG A 98 -0.78 -5.86 -1.41
C ARG A 98 0.00 -6.35 -2.63
N GLY A 99 0.48 -7.57 -2.55
CA GLY A 99 1.17 -8.24 -3.64
C GLY A 99 0.27 -9.21 -4.40
N LEU A 100 0.57 -9.35 -5.68
CA LEU A 100 -0.03 -10.27 -6.65
C LEU A 100 1.13 -10.99 -7.36
N SER A 101 0.89 -12.17 -7.91
CA SER A 101 1.84 -12.74 -8.89
C SER A 101 2.09 -11.73 -10.02
N ALA A 102 3.35 -11.33 -10.20
CA ALA A 102 3.79 -10.35 -11.20
C ALA A 102 3.20 -8.94 -11.08
N GLY A 103 2.80 -8.49 -9.89
CA GLY A 103 2.24 -7.14 -9.73
C GLY A 103 1.93 -6.70 -8.30
N LEU A 104 1.38 -5.50 -8.20
CA LEU A 104 1.01 -4.83 -6.95
C LEU A 104 -0.42 -4.30 -7.03
N GLN A 105 -1.09 -4.28 -5.89
CA GLN A 105 -2.32 -3.52 -5.68
C GLN A 105 -2.08 -2.49 -4.58
N LEU A 106 -2.19 -1.21 -4.96
CA LEU A 106 -2.01 -0.02 -4.12
C LEU A 106 -3.33 0.76 -4.10
N GLY A 107 -4.17 0.55 -3.09
CA GLY A 107 -5.52 1.14 -3.06
C GLY A 107 -6.34 0.68 -4.27
N ASN A 108 -6.78 1.63 -5.10
CA ASN A 108 -7.47 1.38 -6.37
C ASN A 108 -6.54 1.19 -7.58
N THR A 109 -5.23 1.30 -7.40
CA THR A 109 -4.24 1.24 -8.47
C THR A 109 -3.62 -0.15 -8.55
N GLN A 110 -3.84 -0.82 -9.67
CA GLN A 110 -3.14 -2.06 -10.01
C GLN A 110 -1.90 -1.69 -10.85
N LEU A 111 -0.73 -2.20 -10.46
CA LEU A 111 0.51 -2.04 -11.20
C LEU A 111 1.12 -3.41 -11.51
N ASP A 112 1.09 -3.79 -12.77
CA ASP A 112 1.57 -5.07 -13.31
C ASP A 112 1.99 -4.92 -14.79
N ASN A 113 2.27 -6.02 -15.47
CA ASN A 113 2.65 -6.01 -16.89
C ASN A 113 1.62 -5.37 -17.83
N SER A 114 0.34 -5.39 -17.49
CA SER A 114 -0.75 -4.87 -18.34
C SER A 114 -0.96 -3.36 -18.15
N THR A 115 -0.73 -2.88 -16.93
CA THR A 115 -1.01 -1.49 -16.51
C THR A 115 0.23 -0.61 -16.51
N LEU A 116 1.42 -1.17 -16.25
CA LEU A 116 2.71 -0.44 -16.27
C LEU A 116 2.94 0.42 -17.53
N PRO A 117 2.56 -0.01 -18.75
CA PRO A 117 2.71 0.83 -19.94
C PRO A 117 2.05 2.21 -19.82
N GLN A 118 0.94 2.32 -19.07
CA GLN A 118 0.21 3.58 -18.84
C GLN A 118 1.01 4.54 -17.94
N TYR A 119 1.86 3.99 -17.08
CA TYR A 119 2.65 4.71 -16.08
C TYR A 119 4.10 4.95 -16.46
N THR A 120 4.54 4.47 -17.64
CA THR A 120 5.93 4.51 -18.11
C THR A 120 6.60 5.87 -17.88
N SER A 121 5.95 6.97 -18.26
CA SER A 121 6.53 8.32 -18.15
C SER A 121 6.66 8.77 -16.69
N GLN A 122 5.67 8.44 -15.85
CA GLN A 122 5.67 8.76 -14.43
C GLN A 122 6.74 7.97 -13.70
N ILE A 123 6.82 6.66 -13.91
CA ILE A 123 7.80 5.79 -13.28
C ILE A 123 9.23 6.13 -13.76
N ALA A 124 9.42 6.40 -15.04
CA ALA A 124 10.73 6.82 -15.56
C ALA A 124 11.20 8.15 -14.94
N SER A 125 10.28 9.05 -14.57
CA SER A 125 10.64 10.31 -13.91
C SER A 125 11.21 10.10 -12.50
N TRP A 126 10.89 8.99 -11.83
CA TRP A 126 11.38 8.66 -10.49
C TRP A 126 12.91 8.61 -10.46
N LYS A 127 13.54 8.18 -11.56
CA LYS A 127 15.00 8.15 -11.73
C LYS A 127 15.69 9.49 -11.40
N THR A 128 15.01 10.62 -11.58
CA THR A 128 15.58 11.94 -11.29
C THR A 128 15.71 12.22 -9.79
N ALA A 129 14.90 11.55 -8.98
CA ALA A 129 14.91 11.66 -7.52
C ALA A 129 15.81 10.61 -6.85
N LEU A 130 15.94 9.44 -7.49
CA LEU A 130 16.76 8.34 -7.01
C LEU A 130 18.26 8.63 -7.18
N SER A 131 19.09 8.09 -6.29
CA SER A 131 20.53 8.02 -6.46
C SER A 131 20.92 7.04 -7.59
N ALA A 132 22.20 7.01 -7.97
CA ALA A 132 22.68 6.14 -9.04
C ALA A 132 22.63 4.65 -8.67
N ASP A 133 22.81 4.35 -7.38
CA ASP A 133 22.84 3.00 -6.80
C ASP A 133 21.60 2.79 -5.92
N ALA A 134 20.48 3.43 -6.28
CA ALA A 134 19.27 3.36 -5.49
C ALA A 134 18.60 1.98 -5.59
N ASP A 135 17.99 1.57 -4.49
CA ASP A 135 17.20 0.35 -4.41
C ASP A 135 15.70 0.66 -4.35
N ILE A 136 14.90 -0.22 -4.96
CA ILE A 136 13.46 -0.29 -4.75
C ILE A 136 13.16 -1.62 -4.05
N VAL A 137 12.70 -1.51 -2.80
CA VAL A 137 12.33 -2.68 -1.99
C VAL A 137 10.82 -2.78 -1.94
N ILE A 138 10.27 -3.87 -2.47
CA ILE A 138 8.83 -4.09 -2.60
C ILE A 138 8.37 -5.09 -1.55
N TYR A 139 7.63 -4.59 -0.56
CA TYR A 139 6.95 -5.39 0.46
C TYR A 139 5.55 -5.72 -0.06
N GLY A 140 5.40 -6.93 -0.58
CA GLY A 140 4.14 -7.45 -1.09
C GLY A 140 4.25 -8.94 -1.34
N SER A 141 3.21 -9.70 -0.98
CA SER A 141 3.21 -11.14 -1.16
C SER A 141 3.34 -11.53 -2.63
N GLU A 142 4.23 -12.47 -2.93
CA GLU A 142 4.32 -13.17 -4.22
C GLU A 142 4.58 -12.28 -5.45
N VAL A 143 5.07 -11.05 -5.27
CA VAL A 143 5.32 -10.12 -6.39
C VAL A 143 6.30 -10.69 -7.39
N ALA A 144 7.33 -11.40 -6.90
CA ALA A 144 8.31 -12.10 -7.73
C ALA A 144 7.94 -13.57 -8.01
N ASN A 145 6.75 -14.02 -7.62
CA ASN A 145 6.19 -15.30 -8.05
C ASN A 145 5.67 -15.19 -9.50
N ASP A 146 6.52 -14.70 -10.40
CA ASP A 146 6.20 -14.49 -11.81
C ASP A 146 6.89 -15.57 -12.66
N PRO A 147 6.12 -16.45 -13.33
CA PRO A 147 6.69 -17.48 -14.20
C PRO A 147 7.60 -16.92 -15.30
N LEU A 148 7.43 -15.67 -15.73
CA LEU A 148 8.29 -15.03 -16.73
C LEU A 148 9.71 -14.76 -16.22
N LEU A 149 9.92 -14.61 -14.90
CA LEU A 149 11.24 -14.37 -14.32
C LEU A 149 12.17 -15.59 -14.43
N THR A 150 11.59 -16.79 -14.53
CA THR A 150 12.35 -18.04 -14.69
C THR A 150 12.53 -18.45 -16.16
N GLN A 151 11.82 -17.78 -17.08
CA GLN A 151 11.86 -18.10 -18.49
C GLN A 151 13.04 -17.42 -19.19
N ARG A 152 13.60 -18.12 -20.18
CA ARG A 152 14.60 -17.52 -21.06
C ARG A 152 13.93 -16.42 -21.90
N PRO A 153 14.51 -15.21 -21.98
CA PRO A 153 13.97 -14.16 -22.83
C PRO A 153 13.86 -14.62 -24.29
N THR A 154 12.69 -14.39 -24.89
CA THR A 154 12.44 -14.63 -26.32
C THR A 154 11.78 -13.38 -26.93
N PRO A 155 11.86 -13.14 -28.25
CA PRO A 155 11.25 -11.97 -28.86
C PRO A 155 9.71 -11.96 -28.80
N PHE A 156 9.08 -13.07 -28.39
CA PHE A 156 7.63 -13.21 -28.34
C PHE A 156 7.07 -13.17 -26.91
N LEU A 157 7.92 -13.26 -25.88
CA LEU A 157 7.50 -13.14 -24.49
C LEU A 157 7.64 -11.70 -24.02
N PRO A 158 6.67 -11.18 -23.23
CA PRO A 158 6.80 -9.87 -22.63
C PRO A 158 7.97 -9.86 -21.62
N THR A 159 8.52 -8.67 -21.40
CA THR A 159 9.50 -8.50 -20.32
C THR A 159 8.77 -8.63 -18.96
N PRO A 160 9.32 -9.36 -17.97
CA PRO A 160 8.70 -9.47 -16.64
C PRO A 160 8.51 -8.12 -15.96
N PHE A 161 7.50 -8.01 -15.09
CA PHE A 161 7.09 -6.76 -14.45
C PHE A 161 8.24 -6.06 -13.72
N LEU A 162 8.91 -6.80 -12.82
CA LEU A 162 10.04 -6.27 -12.04
C LEU A 162 11.21 -5.85 -12.95
N VAL A 163 11.44 -6.55 -14.06
CA VAL A 163 12.50 -6.18 -15.01
C VAL A 163 12.14 -4.89 -15.75
N GLN A 164 10.87 -4.67 -16.09
CA GLN A 164 10.42 -3.41 -16.68
C GLN A 164 10.55 -2.25 -15.67
N LEU A 165 10.13 -2.47 -14.42
CA LEU A 165 10.23 -1.47 -13.36
C LEU A 165 11.69 -1.04 -13.14
N ALA A 166 12.61 -2.01 -12.99
CA ALA A 166 14.04 -1.74 -12.82
C ALA A 166 14.63 -0.95 -14.00
N ARG A 167 14.21 -1.25 -15.23
CA ARG A 167 14.66 -0.51 -16.42
C ARG A 167 14.17 0.94 -16.46
N LEU A 168 12.93 1.18 -16.02
CA LEU A 168 12.35 2.52 -16.02
C LEU A 168 12.98 3.40 -14.95
N THR A 169 13.18 2.87 -13.76
CA THR A 169 13.73 3.62 -12.62
C THR A 169 15.26 3.67 -12.66
N GLY A 170 15.90 2.67 -13.27
CA GLY A 170 17.34 2.49 -13.22
C GLY A 170 17.85 1.99 -11.87
N ALA A 171 16.95 1.56 -11.00
CA ALA A 171 17.24 1.08 -9.65
C ALA A 171 17.29 -0.45 -9.61
N ASP A 172 18.01 -0.96 -8.61
CA ASP A 172 17.99 -2.36 -8.25
C ASP A 172 16.70 -2.69 -7.49
N ILE A 173 16.23 -3.94 -7.55
CA ILE A 173 14.93 -4.34 -7.00
C ILE A 173 15.05 -5.55 -6.10
N ALA A 174 14.40 -5.50 -4.94
CA ALA A 174 14.12 -6.65 -4.08
C ALA A 174 12.61 -6.87 -3.94
N ALA A 175 12.15 -8.12 -4.02
CA ALA A 175 10.76 -8.51 -3.84
C ALA A 175 10.64 -9.97 -3.36
N SER A 176 9.49 -10.34 -2.78
CA SER A 176 9.23 -11.69 -2.27
C SER A 176 8.65 -12.61 -3.36
N THR A 177 9.04 -13.88 -3.32
CA THR A 177 8.45 -14.95 -4.14
C THR A 177 7.34 -15.72 -3.42
N ASP A 178 7.20 -15.50 -2.11
CA ASP A 178 6.20 -16.12 -1.25
C ASP A 178 5.41 -15.06 -0.45
N ILE A 179 4.64 -15.51 0.54
CA ILE A 179 3.80 -14.64 1.36
C ILE A 179 4.65 -13.71 2.21
N THR A 180 4.46 -12.40 2.07
CA THR A 180 5.10 -11.40 2.93
C THR A 180 4.22 -11.08 4.14
N GLY A 181 4.77 -11.14 5.35
CA GLY A 181 4.05 -10.78 6.58
C GLY A 181 4.24 -11.78 7.71
N SER A 182 3.19 -11.95 8.52
CA SER A 182 3.23 -12.77 9.73
C SER A 182 3.54 -14.25 9.45
N SER A 183 4.39 -14.83 10.31
CA SER A 183 4.65 -16.29 10.32
C SER A 183 3.43 -17.11 10.70
N ASP A 184 2.44 -16.53 11.39
CA ASP A 184 1.18 -17.20 11.74
C ASP A 184 0.38 -17.60 10.49
N PHE A 185 0.59 -16.88 9.38
CA PHE A 185 0.01 -17.15 8.07
C PHE A 185 1.04 -17.70 7.07
N ASN A 186 2.09 -18.35 7.58
CA ASN A 186 3.15 -18.96 6.77
C ASN A 186 3.97 -17.96 5.92
N GLY A 187 3.91 -16.67 6.29
CA GLY A 187 4.65 -15.60 5.64
C GLY A 187 5.98 -15.28 6.33
N ASN A 188 6.78 -14.45 5.68
CA ASN A 188 8.02 -13.93 6.23
C ASN A 188 8.30 -12.51 5.69
N TRP A 189 9.42 -11.90 6.10
CA TRP A 189 9.80 -10.54 5.66
C TRP A 189 11.10 -10.53 4.84
N ASN A 190 11.45 -11.67 4.25
CA ASN A 190 12.61 -11.81 3.38
C ASN A 190 12.23 -11.50 1.92
N PHE A 191 13.26 -11.24 1.11
CA PHE A 191 13.14 -11.04 -0.32
C PHE A 191 13.99 -12.09 -1.02
N GLU A 192 13.35 -13.10 -1.59
CA GLU A 192 14.03 -14.21 -2.26
C GLU A 192 14.47 -13.84 -3.68
N TYR A 193 13.90 -12.76 -4.22
CA TYR A 193 14.19 -12.29 -5.57
C TYR A 193 14.85 -10.92 -5.54
N THR A 194 16.00 -10.82 -6.20
CA THR A 194 16.73 -9.57 -6.40
C THR A 194 17.13 -9.38 -7.86
N LEU A 195 16.96 -8.17 -8.37
CA LEU A 195 17.52 -7.69 -9.64
C LEU A 195 18.57 -6.63 -9.33
N GLY A 196 19.83 -6.94 -9.64
CA GLY A 196 20.97 -6.07 -9.29
C GLY A 196 21.54 -6.36 -7.90
N GLN A 197 22.19 -5.37 -7.29
CA GLN A 197 22.77 -5.45 -5.94
C GLN A 197 21.96 -4.61 -4.96
N VAL A 198 21.06 -5.27 -4.23
CA VAL A 198 20.27 -4.60 -3.19
C VAL A 198 21.04 -4.56 -1.88
N GLU A 199 21.35 -3.36 -1.40
CA GLU A 199 22.09 -3.12 -0.16
C GLU A 199 21.21 -2.49 0.94
N SER A 200 20.02 -2.03 0.56
CA SER A 200 19.08 -1.38 1.45
C SER A 200 18.56 -2.33 2.55
N PRO A 201 18.66 -1.94 3.83
CA PRO A 201 18.09 -2.72 4.92
C PRO A 201 16.56 -2.64 4.90
N ILE A 202 15.91 -3.56 5.61
CA ILE A 202 14.47 -3.46 5.87
C ILE A 202 14.15 -2.13 6.59
N ALA A 203 13.14 -1.40 6.13
CA ALA A 203 12.73 -0.08 6.66
C ALA A 203 12.04 -0.11 8.02
N PHE A 204 11.75 -1.29 8.58
CA PHE A 204 10.99 -1.46 9.81
C PHE A 204 11.86 -1.95 10.97
N GLN A 205 11.46 -1.62 12.19
CA GLN A 205 12.02 -2.22 13.39
C GLN A 205 11.63 -3.71 13.49
N PRO A 206 12.55 -4.60 13.92
CA PRO A 206 12.26 -6.04 14.02
C PRO A 206 11.03 -6.37 14.88
N GLU A 207 10.81 -5.64 15.96
CA GLU A 207 9.66 -5.82 16.85
C GLU A 207 8.33 -5.51 16.15
N THR A 208 8.34 -4.58 15.20
CA THR A 208 7.13 -4.24 14.43
C THR A 208 6.74 -5.40 13.53
N LEU A 209 7.71 -5.96 12.82
CA LEU A 209 7.51 -7.08 11.91
C LEU A 209 7.09 -8.35 12.65
N ALA A 210 7.58 -8.55 13.87
CA ALA A 210 7.22 -9.69 14.71
C ALA A 210 5.80 -9.59 15.27
N ASN A 211 5.28 -8.38 15.49
CA ASN A 211 3.96 -8.13 16.07
C ASN A 211 2.86 -7.89 15.01
N TYR A 212 3.23 -7.75 13.74
CA TYR A 212 2.26 -7.59 12.66
C TYR A 212 1.57 -8.94 12.38
N HIS A 213 0.30 -9.07 12.77
CA HIS A 213 -0.50 -10.30 12.63
C HIS A 213 -1.37 -10.30 11.37
N SER A 214 -0.79 -9.92 10.23
CA SER A 214 -1.47 -9.94 8.93
C SER A 214 -0.46 -10.24 7.82
N THR A 215 -0.93 -10.42 6.59
CA THR A 215 -0.07 -10.58 5.41
C THR A 215 -0.28 -9.44 4.44
N LEU A 216 0.64 -9.30 3.50
CA LEU A 216 0.57 -8.35 2.40
C LEU A 216 -0.06 -9.00 1.15
N SER A 217 -0.90 -10.01 1.34
CA SER A 217 -1.57 -10.72 0.24
C SER A 217 -2.86 -9.99 -0.18
N LEU A 218 -3.19 -10.06 -1.46
CA LEU A 218 -4.51 -9.65 -1.91
C LEU A 218 -5.57 -10.68 -1.53
N THR A 219 -6.44 -10.34 -0.58
CA THR A 219 -7.57 -11.19 -0.21
C THR A 219 -8.67 -11.10 -1.27
N VAL A 220 -8.94 -12.23 -1.90
CA VAL A 220 -10.07 -12.40 -2.81
C VAL A 220 -11.19 -13.10 -2.05
N THR A 221 -12.32 -12.42 -1.85
CA THR A 221 -13.49 -13.00 -1.19
C THR A 221 -14.47 -13.50 -2.27
N PRO A 222 -14.76 -14.81 -2.32
CA PRO A 222 -15.82 -15.30 -3.18
C PRO A 222 -17.19 -14.80 -2.67
N THR A 223 -17.92 -14.12 -3.54
CA THR A 223 -19.30 -13.66 -3.33
C THR A 223 -20.19 -14.32 -4.39
N GLY A 224 -20.78 -15.48 -4.07
CA GLY A 224 -21.53 -16.28 -5.04
C GLY A 224 -20.65 -16.74 -6.21
N ASP A 225 -21.09 -16.51 -7.45
CA ASP A 225 -20.33 -16.82 -8.68
C ASP A 225 -19.34 -15.72 -9.07
N THR A 226 -18.98 -14.83 -8.13
CA THR A 226 -18.04 -13.73 -8.40
C THR A 226 -16.91 -13.74 -7.37
N LEU A 227 -15.69 -13.50 -7.83
CA LEU A 227 -14.58 -13.16 -6.96
C LEU A 227 -14.54 -11.64 -6.81
N SER A 228 -14.70 -11.15 -5.59
CA SER A 228 -14.54 -9.73 -5.28
C SER A 228 -13.23 -9.55 -4.52
N TYR A 229 -12.41 -8.62 -4.97
CA TYR A 229 -11.26 -8.18 -4.20
C TYR A 229 -11.75 -7.33 -3.01
N ALA A 230 -11.15 -7.53 -1.84
CA ALA A 230 -11.56 -6.84 -0.60
C ALA A 230 -11.44 -5.29 -0.66
N ASN A 231 -10.86 -4.73 -1.71
CA ASN A 231 -10.63 -3.30 -1.94
C ASN A 231 -11.62 -2.65 -2.93
N ASN A 232 -12.79 -3.25 -3.16
CA ASN A 232 -13.82 -2.76 -4.09
C ASN A 232 -13.37 -2.63 -5.56
N ALA A 233 -12.28 -3.30 -5.96
CA ALA A 233 -11.94 -3.46 -7.38
C ALA A 233 -13.04 -4.26 -8.10
N PRO A 234 -13.26 -4.05 -9.43
CA PRO A 234 -14.32 -4.72 -10.16
C PRO A 234 -14.26 -6.24 -9.99
N ALA A 235 -15.39 -6.83 -9.61
CA ALA A 235 -15.48 -8.26 -9.36
C ALA A 235 -15.21 -9.05 -10.65
N ILE A 236 -14.40 -10.11 -10.55
CA ILE A 236 -14.20 -11.06 -11.63
C ILE A 236 -15.36 -12.05 -11.60
N ALA A 237 -16.15 -12.10 -12.68
CA ALA A 237 -17.19 -13.10 -12.83
C ALA A 237 -16.56 -14.48 -13.02
N ILE A 238 -16.87 -15.43 -12.14
CA ILE A 238 -16.58 -16.84 -12.36
C ILE A 238 -17.71 -17.38 -13.23
N THR A 239 -17.46 -17.63 -14.51
CA THR A 239 -18.35 -18.51 -15.27
C THR A 239 -17.95 -19.95 -14.93
N PRO A 240 -18.84 -20.78 -14.35
CA PRO A 240 -18.55 -22.19 -14.16
C PRO A 240 -18.21 -22.80 -15.53
N SER A 241 -16.99 -23.31 -15.72
CA SER A 241 -16.68 -24.12 -16.90
C SER A 241 -17.53 -25.39 -16.79
N GLY A 242 -18.51 -25.52 -17.67
CA GLY A 242 -19.62 -26.45 -17.53
C GLY A 242 -19.21 -27.87 -17.17
N ASP A 243 -19.72 -28.34 -16.04
CA ASP A 243 -20.31 -29.67 -15.96
C ASP A 243 -21.71 -29.50 -15.39
N SER A 244 -22.70 -29.56 -16.27
CA SER A 244 -24.11 -29.55 -15.88
C SER A 244 -24.54 -30.98 -15.54
N ASP A 245 -23.96 -31.56 -14.49
CA ASP A 245 -24.47 -32.80 -13.89
C ASP A 245 -25.10 -32.48 -12.52
N PRO A 246 -26.44 -32.47 -12.40
CA PRO A 246 -27.14 -32.14 -11.15
C PRO A 246 -27.05 -33.23 -10.06
N ALA A 247 -26.23 -34.28 -10.22
CA ALA A 247 -26.21 -35.44 -9.32
C ALA A 247 -24.93 -35.66 -8.48
N SER A 248 -23.93 -34.78 -8.51
CA SER A 248 -22.68 -34.98 -7.78
C SER A 248 -22.54 -34.04 -6.58
N SER A 249 -22.54 -34.58 -5.36
CA SER A 249 -22.30 -33.86 -4.10
C SER A 249 -21.08 -32.91 -4.17
N PRO A 250 -21.12 -31.69 -3.57
CA PRO A 250 -20.03 -30.73 -3.69
C PRO A 250 -18.87 -31.15 -2.79
N THR A 251 -17.96 -31.97 -3.33
CA THR A 251 -16.59 -31.95 -2.84
C THR A 251 -15.92 -30.80 -3.58
N VAL A 252 -15.73 -29.67 -2.90
CA VAL A 252 -14.98 -28.54 -3.46
C VAL A 252 -13.53 -29.01 -3.59
N ALA A 253 -13.17 -29.47 -4.78
CA ALA A 253 -11.77 -29.68 -5.14
C ALA A 253 -11.08 -28.31 -5.22
N PRO A 254 -9.82 -28.19 -4.77
CA PRO A 254 -9.06 -26.97 -5.01
C PRO A 254 -8.94 -26.76 -6.53
N PHE A 255 -9.43 -25.63 -7.02
CA PHE A 255 -9.27 -25.24 -8.42
C PHE A 255 -8.07 -24.30 -8.56
N THR A 256 -7.28 -24.51 -9.60
CA THR A 256 -6.21 -23.58 -10.00
C THR A 256 -6.84 -22.46 -10.81
N LEU A 257 -6.63 -21.22 -10.39
CA LEU A 257 -7.10 -20.04 -11.12
C LEU A 257 -6.11 -19.76 -12.28
N GLU A 258 -6.41 -20.23 -13.49
CA GLU A 258 -5.77 -19.67 -14.69
C GLU A 258 -6.53 -18.41 -15.10
N ILE A 259 -5.98 -17.24 -14.75
CA ILE A 259 -6.50 -15.96 -15.26
C ILE A 259 -6.14 -15.89 -16.74
N THR A 260 -7.05 -16.37 -17.59
CA THR A 260 -6.91 -16.24 -19.04
C THR A 260 -7.57 -14.94 -19.49
N GLY A 261 -6.75 -13.94 -19.82
CA GLY A 261 -7.13 -12.79 -20.63
C GLY A 261 -7.86 -11.65 -19.90
N LEU A 262 -7.07 -10.68 -19.43
CA LEU A 262 -7.39 -9.25 -19.50
C LEU A 262 -6.13 -8.51 -19.97
#